data_AF-A0A2W1N9M2-F1
#
_entry.id   AF-A0A2W1N9M2-F1
#
_cell.length_a   1.000
_cell.length_b   1.000
_cell.length_c   1.000
_cell.angle_alpha   90.00
_cell.angle_beta   90.00
_cell.angle_gamma   90.00
#
_symmetry.space_group_name_H-M   'P 1'
#
loop_
_entity.id
_entity.type
_entity.pdbx_description
1 polymer ?
#
loop_
_entity_poly.entity_id
_entity_poly.type
_entity_poly.pdbx_seq_one_letter_code
_entity_poly.pdbx_strand_id
1 'polypeptide(L)'
;MKNLNFKSVFGILFLIGLFIVINKVDDKRILMGITGILVVIFLFNFLVRKKPGFKSYFLSPFNLFSSKITVKKSFDLSKDILVPKFKEVLEAADFKIGYSDEAAGELFAYSNISWKSWGENIYVDVNENGDVVFTSVAIIGVYSWGKNEKNLEKLVETFESSLII
;
A
#
# COMPACT_ATOMS: atom_id res chain seq x y z
N MET A 1 -10.53 -24.48 -9.87
CA MET A 1 -9.83 -23.55 -10.79
C MET A 1 -10.03 -22.14 -10.25
N LYS A 2 -8.97 -21.42 -9.86
CA LYS A 2 -9.10 -20.01 -9.43
C LYS A 2 -9.47 -19.16 -10.65
N ASN A 3 -10.59 -18.45 -10.60
CA ASN A 3 -11.00 -17.53 -11.65
C ASN A 3 -9.88 -16.51 -11.89
N LEU A 4 -9.38 -16.46 -13.12
CA LEU A 4 -8.37 -15.48 -13.53
C LEU A 4 -9.02 -14.09 -13.41
N ASN A 5 -8.53 -13.26 -12.50
CA ASN A 5 -9.07 -11.91 -12.30
C ASN A 5 -8.85 -11.08 -13.58
N PHE A 6 -9.84 -10.26 -13.98
CA PHE A 6 -9.74 -9.37 -15.14
C PHE A 6 -8.45 -8.51 -15.12
N LYS A 7 -8.00 -8.10 -13.93
CA LYS A 7 -6.72 -7.38 -13.74
C LYS A 7 -5.51 -8.22 -14.14
N SER A 8 -5.54 -9.53 -13.88
CA SER A 8 -4.50 -10.48 -14.28
C SER A 8 -4.50 -10.69 -15.80
N VAL A 9 -5.66 -10.77 -16.43
CA VAL A 9 -5.78 -10.87 -17.91
C VAL A 9 -5.22 -9.60 -18.57
N PHE A 10 -5.61 -8.42 -18.09
CA PHE A 10 -5.10 -7.16 -18.61
C PHE A 10 -3.59 -7.00 -18.41
N GLY A 11 -3.07 -7.41 -17.24
CA GLY A 11 -1.63 -7.40 -16.97
C GLY A 11 -0.85 -8.34 -17.90
N ILE A 12 -1.36 -9.54 -18.19
CA ILE A 12 -0.74 -10.47 -19.14
C ILE A 12 -0.74 -9.89 -20.56
N LEU A 13 -1.85 -9.31 -21.00
CA LEU A 13 -1.94 -8.65 -22.31
C LEU A 13 -0.98 -7.45 -22.43
N PHE A 14 -0.84 -6.67 -21.36
CA PHE A 14 0.14 -5.57 -21.31
C PHE A 14 1.58 -6.09 -21.42
N LEU A 15 1.93 -7.16 -20.71
CA LEU A 15 3.27 -7.78 -20.79
C LEU A 15 3.55 -8.39 -22.17
N ILE A 16 2.56 -9.01 -22.81
CA ILE A 16 2.69 -9.51 -24.18
C ILE A 16 2.88 -8.36 -25.16
N GLY A 17 2.13 -7.27 -25.02
CA GLY A 17 2.30 -6.05 -25.82
C GLY A 17 3.69 -5.44 -25.62
N LEU A 18 4.16 -5.34 -24.38
CA LEU A 18 5.50 -4.85 -24.06
C LEU A 18 6.58 -5.74 -24.66
N PHE A 19 6.43 -7.07 -24.57
CA PHE A 19 7.36 -8.04 -25.16
C PHE A 19 7.41 -7.93 -26.68
N ILE A 20 6.27 -7.78 -27.36
CA ILE A 20 6.22 -7.59 -28.82
C ILE A 20 6.91 -6.27 -29.21
N VAL A 21 6.67 -5.18 -28.48
CA VAL A 21 7.34 -3.89 -28.73
C VAL A 21 8.84 -4.02 -28.52
N ILE A 22 9.30 -4.61 -27.41
CA ILE A 22 10.74 -4.79 -27.13
C ILE A 22 11.43 -5.63 -28.22
N ASN A 23 10.80 -6.70 -28.71
CA ASN A 23 11.39 -7.57 -29.73
C ASN A 23 11.29 -7.04 -31.17
N LYS A 24 10.38 -6.09 -31.45
CA LYS A 24 10.26 -5.46 -32.78
C LYS A 24 11.01 -4.13 -32.89
N VAL A 25 11.46 -3.58 -31.77
CA VAL A 25 12.21 -2.33 -31.72
C VAL A 25 13.70 -2.66 -31.73
N ASP A 26 14.31 -2.65 -32.91
CA ASP A 26 15.78 -2.74 -33.06
C ASP A 26 16.49 -1.47 -32.56
N ASP A 27 15.75 -0.36 -32.43
CA ASP A 27 16.31 0.91 -31.94
C ASP A 27 16.45 0.91 -30.41
N LYS A 28 17.68 0.67 -29.96
CA LYS A 28 18.09 0.73 -28.55
C LYS A 28 17.70 2.05 -27.86
N ARG A 29 17.54 3.17 -28.60
CA ARG A 29 17.13 4.47 -28.02
C ARG A 29 15.70 4.44 -27.52
N ILE A 30 14.78 3.79 -28.24
CA ILE A 30 13.38 3.67 -27.84
C ILE A 30 13.28 2.80 -26.58
N LEU A 31 14.00 1.67 -26.56
CA LEU A 31 14.06 0.81 -25.37
C LEU A 31 14.61 1.55 -24.16
N MET A 32 15.72 2.29 -24.33
CA MET A 32 16.31 3.12 -23.27
C MET A 32 15.33 4.19 -22.77
N GLY A 33 14.55 4.80 -23.66
CA GLY A 33 13.50 5.76 -23.31
C GLY A 33 12.41 5.13 -22.43
N ILE A 34 11.87 3.97 -22.83
CA ILE A 34 10.85 3.24 -22.07
C ILE A 34 11.39 2.84 -20.69
N THR A 35 12.59 2.26 -20.63
CA THR A 35 13.23 1.89 -19.37
C THR A 35 13.47 3.12 -18.48
N GLY A 36 13.94 4.23 -19.06
CA GLY A 36 14.15 5.48 -18.32
C GLY A 36 12.86 6.00 -17.68
N ILE A 37 11.75 5.99 -18.42
CA ILE A 37 10.43 6.39 -17.89
C ILE A 37 10.01 5.47 -16.73
N LEU A 38 10.16 4.15 -16.87
CA LEU A 38 9.81 3.21 -15.80
C LEU A 38 10.66 3.43 -14.54
N VAL A 39 11.97 3.67 -14.71
CA VAL A 39 12.87 3.99 -13.59
C VAL A 39 12.45 5.28 -12.90
N VAL A 40 12.11 6.33 -13.65
CA VAL A 40 11.63 7.60 -13.08
C VAL A 40 10.33 7.39 -12.30
N ILE A 41 9.35 6.67 -12.84
CA ILE A 41 8.08 6.35 -12.16
C ILE A 41 8.35 5.55 -10.88
N PHE A 42 9.25 4.57 -10.93
CA PHE A 42 9.62 3.76 -9.78
C PHE A 42 10.24 4.63 -8.69
N LEU A 43 11.28 5.40 -9.02
CA LEU A 43 11.95 6.31 -8.07
C LEU A 43 10.99 7.34 -7.48
N PHE A 44 10.09 7.90 -8.30
CA PHE A 44 9.04 8.79 -7.83
C PHE A 44 8.21 8.13 -6.72
N ASN A 45 7.71 6.90 -6.93
CA ASN A 45 6.95 6.16 -5.92
C ASN A 45 7.74 5.99 -4.61
N PHE A 46 9.04 5.67 -4.67
CA PHE A 46 9.88 5.53 -3.47
C PHE A 46 10.10 6.84 -2.72
N LEU A 47 10.23 7.95 -3.44
CA LEU A 47 10.47 9.25 -2.82
C LEU A 47 9.21 9.80 -2.16
N VAL A 48 8.06 9.64 -2.81
CA VAL A 48 6.80 10.24 -2.35
C VAL A 48 6.04 9.36 -1.38
N ARG A 49 6.34 8.05 -1.27
CA ARG A 49 5.63 7.15 -0.35
C ARG A 49 5.70 7.53 1.11
N LYS A 50 6.69 8.30 1.55
CA LYS A 50 6.81 8.76 2.95
C LYS A 50 6.05 10.06 3.22
N LYS A 51 5.45 10.65 2.19
CA LYS A 51 4.79 11.97 2.27
C LYS A 51 3.28 11.79 2.37
N PRO A 52 2.63 12.27 3.44
CA PRO A 52 1.18 12.10 3.65
C PRO A 52 0.34 12.76 2.54
N GLY A 53 0.81 13.87 1.95
CA GLY A 53 0.12 14.55 0.84
C GLY A 53 -0.07 13.71 -0.43
N PHE A 54 0.58 12.54 -0.55
CA PHE A 54 0.39 11.61 -1.65
C PHE A 54 -0.61 10.49 -1.32
N LYS A 55 -1.34 10.55 -0.19
CA LYS A 55 -2.41 9.60 0.18
C LYS A 55 -3.36 9.34 -0.99
N SER A 56 -3.91 10.39 -1.61
CA SER A 56 -4.83 10.24 -2.74
C SER A 56 -4.20 9.55 -3.96
N TYR A 57 -2.92 9.79 -4.25
CA TYR A 57 -2.19 9.09 -5.31
C TYR A 57 -2.04 7.59 -5.01
N PHE A 58 -1.72 7.23 -3.77
CA PHE A 58 -1.53 5.84 -3.35
C PHE A 58 -2.83 5.09 -3.10
N LEU A 59 -3.93 5.77 -2.77
CA LEU A 59 -5.24 5.13 -2.60
C LEU A 59 -6.03 5.06 -3.91
N SER A 60 -5.63 5.83 -4.93
CA SER A 60 -6.32 5.87 -6.22
C SER A 60 -6.37 4.49 -6.90
N PRO A 61 -7.54 4.08 -7.43
CA PRO A 61 -7.66 2.85 -8.21
C PRO A 61 -6.83 2.88 -9.50
N PHE A 62 -6.46 4.07 -9.99
CA PHE A 62 -5.66 4.27 -11.20
C PHE A 62 -4.15 4.12 -10.97
N ASN A 63 -3.68 4.06 -9.72
CA ASN A 63 -2.28 3.79 -9.44
C ASN A 63 -1.98 2.30 -9.64
N LEU A 64 -1.54 1.96 -10.85
CA LEU A 64 -1.19 0.59 -11.26
C LEU A 64 0.13 0.10 -10.68
N PHE A 65 0.93 0.97 -10.05
CA PHE A 65 2.24 0.65 -9.49
C PHE A 65 2.18 0.30 -7.99
N SER A 66 0.97 0.21 -7.44
CA SER A 66 0.73 -0.13 -6.04
C SER A 66 -0.35 -1.19 -5.88
N SER A 67 -0.08 -2.15 -5.01
CA SER A 67 -1.07 -3.10 -4.48
C SER A 67 -1.70 -2.50 -3.23
N LYS A 68 -3.02 -2.62 -3.12
CA LYS A 68 -3.83 -2.02 -2.06
C LYS A 68 -4.72 -3.09 -1.47
N ILE A 69 -4.72 -3.22 -0.15
CA ILE A 69 -5.63 -4.08 0.60
C ILE A 69 -6.31 -3.20 1.65
N THR A 70 -7.64 -3.21 1.66
CA THR A 70 -8.44 -2.42 2.59
C THR A 70 -9.30 -3.35 3.43
N VAL A 71 -9.22 -3.17 4.74
CA VAL A 71 -10.08 -3.83 5.73
C VAL A 71 -10.93 -2.75 6.39
N LYS A 72 -12.22 -3.04 6.59
CA LYS A 72 -13.14 -2.19 7.33
C LYS A 72 -13.60 -2.93 8.57
N LYS A 73 -13.51 -2.27 9.73
CA LYS A 73 -13.94 -2.81 11.02
C LYS A 73 -14.67 -1.73 11.79
N SER A 74 -15.64 -2.13 12.61
CA SER A 74 -16.36 -1.22 13.50
C SER A 74 -16.01 -1.59 14.93
N PHE A 75 -15.69 -0.59 15.74
CA PHE A 75 -15.33 -0.74 17.15
C PHE A 75 -16.28 0.12 17.98
N ASP A 76 -16.68 -0.40 19.15
CA ASP A 76 -17.45 0.36 20.15
C ASP A 76 -16.51 1.22 21.01
N LEU A 77 -15.64 1.99 20.35
CA LEU A 77 -14.66 2.86 20.96
C LEU A 77 -14.58 4.16 20.18
N SER A 78 -14.37 5.25 20.89
CA SER A 78 -14.25 6.56 20.30
C SER A 78 -12.88 6.76 19.63
N LYS A 79 -12.85 7.69 18.67
CA LYS A 79 -11.66 8.02 17.87
C LYS A 79 -10.44 8.44 18.71
N ASP A 80 -10.66 9.15 19.82
CA ASP A 80 -9.63 9.57 20.77
C ASP A 80 -8.95 8.40 21.49
N ILE A 81 -9.58 7.22 21.52
CA ILE A 81 -8.96 5.99 22.03
C ILE A 81 -8.32 5.21 20.89
N LEU A 82 -9.04 5.06 19.78
CA LEU A 82 -8.63 4.23 18.65
C LEU A 82 -7.34 4.74 17.99
N VAL A 83 -7.24 6.04 17.69
CA VAL A 83 -6.09 6.59 16.96
C VAL A 83 -4.78 6.44 17.74
N PRO A 84 -4.70 6.83 19.04
CA PRO A 84 -3.49 6.58 19.83
C PRO A 84 -3.16 5.09 19.94
N LYS A 85 -4.17 4.22 20.03
CA LYS A 85 -3.91 2.78 20.13
C LYS A 85 -3.38 2.18 18.83
N PHE A 86 -3.90 2.61 17.68
CA PHE A 86 -3.32 2.21 16.39
C PHE A 86 -1.89 2.69 16.23
N LYS A 87 -1.60 3.91 16.68
CA LYS A 87 -0.25 4.46 16.67
C LYS A 87 0.71 3.58 17.48
N GLU A 88 0.33 3.21 18.70
CA GLU A 88 1.11 2.31 19.57
C GLU A 88 1.38 0.96 18.89
N VAL A 89 0.35 0.32 18.34
CA VAL A 89 0.48 -0.98 17.67
C VAL A 89 1.37 -0.89 16.43
N LEU A 90 1.26 0.19 15.66
CA LEU A 90 2.09 0.41 14.48
C LEU A 90 3.55 0.65 14.84
N GLU A 91 3.83 1.46 15.87
CA GLU A 91 5.19 1.69 16.36
C GLU A 91 5.81 0.40 16.90
N ALA A 92 5.05 -0.42 17.64
CA ALA A 92 5.48 -1.74 18.10
C ALA A 92 5.77 -2.74 16.96
N ALA A 93 5.15 -2.53 15.79
CA ALA A 93 5.36 -3.32 14.58
C ALA A 93 6.47 -2.74 13.65
N ASP A 94 7.34 -1.85 14.16
CA ASP A 94 8.43 -1.19 13.44
C ASP A 94 7.97 -0.27 12.28
N PHE A 95 6.72 0.20 12.30
CA PHE A 95 6.28 1.26 11.40
C PHE A 95 6.66 2.63 11.96
N LYS A 96 7.01 3.55 11.05
CA LYS A 96 7.24 4.95 11.38
C LYS A 96 5.97 5.75 11.12
N ILE A 97 5.56 6.54 12.10
CA ILE A 97 4.43 7.47 11.94
C ILE A 97 4.89 8.64 11.07
N GLY A 98 4.23 8.81 9.93
CA GLY A 98 4.49 9.92 9.01
C GLY A 98 3.54 11.10 9.21
N TYR A 99 2.33 10.84 9.70
CA TYR A 99 1.32 11.84 10.01
C TYR A 99 0.25 11.24 10.94
N SER A 100 -0.30 12.05 11.83
CA SER A 100 -1.40 11.69 12.72
C SER A 100 -2.21 12.94 13.03
N ASP A 101 -3.52 12.85 12.88
CA ASP A 101 -4.49 13.85 13.30
C ASP A 101 -5.60 13.12 14.05
N GLU A 102 -5.51 13.14 15.38
CA GLU A 102 -6.47 12.49 16.28
C GLU A 102 -7.85 13.15 16.19
N ALA A 103 -7.90 14.45 15.90
CA ALA A 103 -9.16 15.19 15.76
C ALA A 103 -9.84 14.87 14.41
N ALA A 104 -9.09 14.64 13.33
CA ALA A 104 -9.65 14.19 12.06
C ALA A 104 -9.85 12.67 11.99
N GLY A 105 -9.16 11.90 12.83
CA GLY A 105 -9.21 10.44 12.83
C GLY A 105 -8.27 9.81 11.81
N GLU A 106 -7.27 10.55 11.37
CA GLU A 106 -6.38 10.13 10.31
C GLU A 106 -5.01 9.75 10.88
N LEU A 107 -4.50 8.60 10.46
CA LEU A 107 -3.16 8.15 10.80
C LEU A 107 -2.49 7.58 9.56
N PHE A 108 -1.24 7.96 9.36
CA PHE A 108 -0.40 7.48 8.27
C PHE A 108 0.93 6.99 8.82
N ALA A 109 1.25 5.75 8.49
CA ALA A 109 2.51 5.12 8.86
C ALA A 109 3.18 4.44 7.67
N TYR A 110 4.49 4.22 7.76
CA TYR A 110 5.24 3.56 6.71
C TYR A 110 6.37 2.69 7.27
N SER A 111 6.61 1.53 6.66
CA SER A 111 7.72 0.67 7.03
C SER A 111 8.99 0.98 6.24
N ASN A 112 10.15 0.64 6.79
CA ASN A 112 11.42 0.73 6.06
C ASN A 112 11.46 -0.24 4.88
N ILE A 113 12.26 0.09 3.88
CA ILE A 113 12.57 -0.81 2.77
C ILE A 113 13.54 -1.87 3.29
N SER A 114 13.37 -3.11 2.86
CA SER A 114 14.28 -4.21 3.14
C SER A 114 14.54 -5.01 1.87
N TRP A 115 15.52 -5.91 1.90
CA TRP A 115 15.80 -6.85 0.81
C TRP A 115 14.60 -7.74 0.44
N LYS A 116 13.63 -7.90 1.36
CA LYS A 116 12.44 -8.74 1.17
C LYS A 116 11.16 -7.96 0.88
N SER A 117 11.22 -6.62 0.91
CA SER A 117 10.04 -5.77 0.70
C SER A 117 10.46 -4.34 0.33
N TRP A 118 9.81 -3.79 -0.68
CA TRP A 118 9.89 -2.37 -1.04
C TRP A 118 9.21 -1.44 -0.03
N GLY A 119 8.79 -2.02 1.10
CA GLY A 119 8.08 -1.40 2.20
C GLY A 119 6.61 -1.19 1.92
N GLU A 120 5.92 -0.74 2.96
CA GLU A 120 4.47 -0.71 3.06
C GLU A 120 4.06 0.63 3.66
N ASN A 121 2.89 1.10 3.25
CA ASN A 121 2.24 2.30 3.73
C ASN A 121 0.92 1.90 4.33
N ILE A 122 0.66 2.39 5.52
CA ILE A 122 -0.56 2.16 6.26
C ILE A 122 -1.29 3.48 6.35
N TYR A 123 -2.56 3.45 5.97
CA TYR A 123 -3.51 4.53 6.18
C TYR A 123 -4.62 4.00 7.08
N VAL A 124 -4.89 4.70 8.17
CA VAL A 124 -6.00 4.41 9.08
C VAL A 124 -6.88 5.66 9.12
N ASP A 125 -8.15 5.47 8.81
CA ASP A 125 -9.17 6.51 8.87
C ASP A 125 -10.25 6.03 9.83
N VAL A 126 -10.44 6.77 10.93
CA VAL A 126 -11.41 6.47 11.99
C VAL A 126 -12.51 7.52 11.94
N ASN A 127 -13.75 7.09 11.70
CA ASN A 127 -14.89 7.98 11.73
C ASN A 127 -15.41 8.20 13.18
N GLU A 128 -16.37 9.11 13.33
CA GLU A 128 -16.93 9.45 14.66
C GLU A 128 -17.70 8.28 15.32
N ASN A 129 -18.19 7.32 14.52
CA ASN A 129 -18.95 6.18 15.01
C ASN A 129 -18.06 4.99 15.41
N GLY A 130 -16.73 5.13 15.34
CA GLY A 130 -15.79 4.05 15.63
C GLY A 130 -15.57 3.08 14.46
N ASP A 131 -16.09 3.37 13.26
CA ASP A 131 -15.71 2.63 12.06
C ASP A 131 -14.32 3.04 11.60
N VAL A 132 -13.50 2.04 11.36
CA VAL A 132 -12.12 2.16 10.95
C VAL A 132 -11.98 1.59 9.54
N VAL A 133 -11.45 2.43 8.65
CA VAL A 133 -10.97 2.01 7.34
C VAL A 133 -9.46 1.92 7.41
N PHE A 134 -8.97 0.69 7.31
CA PHE A 134 -7.55 0.41 7.35
C PHE A 134 -7.08 -0.01 5.96
N THR A 135 -6.16 0.73 5.36
CA THR A 135 -5.62 0.42 4.03
C THR A 135 -4.11 0.25 4.06
N SER A 136 -3.66 -0.95 3.71
CA SER A 136 -2.26 -1.22 3.38
C SER A 136 -2.02 -0.97 1.89
N VAL A 137 -0.95 -0.24 1.58
CA VAL A 137 -0.46 0.01 0.24
C VAL A 137 1.01 -0.40 0.15
N ALA A 138 1.35 -1.25 -0.81
CA ALA A 138 2.75 -1.54 -1.13
C ALA A 138 3.04 -1.19 -2.59
N ILE A 139 4.23 -0.66 -2.85
CA ILE A 139 4.76 -0.49 -4.21
C ILE A 139 4.96 -1.89 -4.80
N ILE A 140 4.50 -2.11 -6.03
CA ILE A 140 4.52 -3.42 -6.69
C ILE A 140 5.93 -4.03 -6.63
N GLY A 141 5.98 -5.29 -6.17
CA GLY A 141 7.13 -6.18 -6.25
C GLY A 141 6.65 -7.63 -6.42
N VAL A 142 7.46 -8.45 -7.08
CA VAL A 142 7.16 -9.88 -7.37
C VAL A 142 6.79 -10.68 -6.11
N TYR A 143 7.24 -10.24 -4.93
CA TYR A 143 7.05 -10.91 -3.64
C TYR A 143 5.83 -10.43 -2.83
N SER A 144 5.03 -9.49 -3.33
CA SER A 144 3.90 -8.91 -2.57
C SER A 144 2.57 -9.69 -2.71
N TRP A 145 2.53 -10.77 -3.50
CA TRP A 145 1.29 -11.54 -3.76
C TRP A 145 0.81 -12.25 -2.48
N GLY A 146 -0.14 -11.62 -1.77
CA GLY A 146 -0.77 -12.12 -0.53
C GLY A 146 0.01 -11.84 0.75
N LYS A 147 1.26 -11.36 0.68
CA LYS A 147 2.03 -10.99 1.87
C LYS A 147 1.45 -9.77 2.57
N ASN A 148 1.05 -8.76 1.82
CA ASN A 148 0.48 -7.53 2.38
C ASN A 148 -0.86 -7.80 3.06
N GLU A 149 -1.67 -8.68 2.47
CA GLU A 149 -2.94 -9.12 3.06
C GLU A 149 -2.71 -9.82 4.40
N LYS A 150 -1.79 -10.79 4.46
CA LYS A 150 -1.42 -11.47 5.72
C LYS A 150 -0.82 -10.52 6.77
N ASN A 151 0.04 -9.60 6.34
CA ASN A 151 0.59 -8.58 7.23
C ASN A 151 -0.52 -7.71 7.82
N LEU A 152 -1.46 -7.31 6.97
CA LEU A 152 -2.60 -6.50 7.35
C LEU A 152 -3.52 -7.23 8.33
N GLU A 153 -3.90 -8.46 8.02
CA GLU A 153 -4.71 -9.32 8.89
C GLU A 153 -4.04 -9.46 10.25
N LYS A 154 -2.75 -9.84 10.28
CA LYS A 154 -1.99 -9.97 11.54
C LYS A 154 -1.95 -8.67 12.33
N LEU A 155 -1.81 -7.52 11.65
CA LEU A 155 -1.76 -6.23 12.33
C LEU A 155 -3.13 -5.85 12.92
N VAL A 156 -4.22 -6.11 12.19
CA VAL A 156 -5.58 -5.92 12.70
C VAL A 156 -5.87 -6.85 13.88
N GLU A 157 -5.48 -8.12 13.81
CA GLU A 157 -5.61 -9.07 14.93
C GLU A 157 -4.78 -8.64 16.15
N THR A 158 -3.57 -8.14 15.93
CA THR A 158 -2.71 -7.62 17.01
C THR A 158 -3.37 -6.40 17.66
N PHE A 159 -3.98 -5.53 16.86
CA PHE A 159 -4.74 -4.40 17.36
C PHE A 159 -5.96 -4.85 18.19
N GLU A 160 -6.79 -5.74 17.67
CA GLU A 160 -7.95 -6.29 18.38
C GLU A 160 -7.52 -6.95 19.71
N SER A 161 -6.43 -7.71 19.69
CA SER A 161 -5.88 -8.33 20.90
C SER A 161 -5.38 -7.29 21.92
N SER A 162 -4.87 -6.15 21.45
CA SER A 162 -4.39 -5.07 22.33
C SER A 162 -5.50 -4.28 23.03
N LEU A 163 -6.75 -4.47 22.61
CA LEU A 163 -7.95 -3.90 23.25
C LEU A 163 -8.52 -4.80 24.35
N ILE A 164 -8.10 -6.07 24.41
CA ILE A 164 -8.54 -7.03 25.43
C ILE A 164 -7.53 -6.99 26.58
N ILE A 165 -7.97 -6.50 27.75
CA ILE A 165 -7.22 -6.53 29.03
C ILE A 165 -7.56 -7.81 29.79
#